data_AF-A0A724WTK1-F1
#
_entry.id   AF-A0A724WTK1-F1
#
_cell.length_a   1.000
_cell.length_b   1.000
_cell.length_c   1.000
_cell.angle_alpha   90.00
_cell.angle_beta   90.00
_cell.angle_gamma   90.00
#
_symmetry.space_group_name_H-M   'P 1'
#
loop_
_entity.id
_entity.type
_entity.pdbx_description
1 polymer ?
#
loop_
_entity_poly.entity_id
_entity_poly.type
_entity_poly.pdbx_seq_one_letter_code
_entity_poly.pdbx_strand_id
1 'polypeptide(L)'
;MNEMITPNKWALLPLVVFLVLFIGAGIFYDDFYKFPILIAALIALIFAAITTKGSINQTVERIATGAGNPDIMIMVFIFLLAGTFSGTAEAIGAIDATVNAALTFLPPSLLMSGLFV
;
A
#
# COMPACT_ATOMS: atom_id res chain seq x y z
N MET A 1 -27.79 13.74 6.30
CA MET A 1 -27.44 15.16 6.44
C MET A 1 -26.63 15.51 5.20
N ASN A 2 -27.27 16.12 4.20
CA ASN A 2 -26.61 16.44 2.93
C ASN A 2 -25.64 17.59 3.16
N GLU A 3 -24.36 17.29 3.32
CA GLU A 3 -23.32 18.32 3.18
C GLU A 3 -23.30 18.78 1.73
N MET A 4 -23.57 20.06 1.50
CA MET A 4 -23.36 20.67 0.19
C MET A 4 -21.87 20.62 -0.11
N ILE A 5 -21.45 19.65 -0.92
CA ILE A 5 -20.09 19.56 -1.46
C ILE A 5 -19.88 20.78 -2.35
N THR A 6 -19.40 21.87 -1.76
CA THR A 6 -18.96 23.04 -2.52
C THR A 6 -17.67 22.64 -3.22
N PRO A 7 -17.61 22.74 -4.56
CA PRO A 7 -16.44 22.32 -5.31
C PRO A 7 -15.27 23.23 -4.95
N ASN A 8 -14.40 22.75 -4.08
CA ASN A 8 -13.20 23.45 -3.67
C ASN A 8 -12.02 22.95 -4.48
N LYS A 9 -11.43 23.81 -5.31
CA LYS A 9 -10.23 23.49 -6.12
C LYS A 9 -9.06 23.00 -5.27
N TRP A 10 -9.05 23.30 -3.98
CA TRP A 10 -8.02 22.89 -3.01
C TRP A 10 -8.19 21.46 -2.48
N ALA A 11 -9.32 20.78 -2.74
CA ALA A 11 -9.54 19.41 -2.25
C ALA A 11 -8.63 18.38 -2.94
N LEU A 12 -8.15 18.67 -4.15
CA LEU A 12 -7.26 17.79 -4.93
C LEU A 12 -5.77 18.00 -4.60
N LEU A 13 -5.43 19.00 -3.80
CA LEU A 13 -4.05 19.37 -3.52
C LEU A 13 -3.23 18.21 -2.92
N PRO A 14 -3.74 17.42 -1.96
CA PRO A 14 -3.01 16.27 -1.43
C PRO A 14 -2.70 15.21 -2.50
N LEU A 15 -3.63 14.97 -3.43
CA LEU A 15 -3.46 14.04 -4.53
C LEU A 15 -2.37 14.52 -5.51
N VAL A 16 -2.34 15.83 -5.79
CA VAL A 16 -1.30 16.42 -6.64
C VAL A 16 0.07 16.32 -5.96
N VAL A 17 0.15 16.57 -4.64
CA VAL A 17 1.40 16.40 -3.87
C VAL A 17 1.88 14.95 -3.92
N PHE A 18 0.98 13.98 -3.73
CA PHE A 18 1.31 12.56 -3.90
C PHE A 18 1.88 12.27 -5.29
N LEU A 19 1.21 12.73 -6.34
CA LEU A 19 1.60 12.47 -7.72
C LEU A 19 2.96 13.09 -8.06
N VAL A 20 3.18 14.33 -7.67
CA VAL A 20 4.45 15.05 -7.91
C VAL A 20 5.59 14.40 -7.15
N LEU A 21 5.39 13.97 -5.89
CA LEU A 21 6.42 13.28 -5.13
C LEU A 21 6.73 11.90 -5.71
N PHE A 22 5.71 11.12 -6.06
CA PHE A 22 5.92 9.78 -6.59
C PHE A 22 6.56 9.79 -7.98
N ILE A 23 6.02 10.58 -8.91
CA ILE A 23 6.59 10.70 -10.27
C ILE A 23 7.92 11.43 -10.25
N GLY A 24 8.03 12.52 -9.49
CA GLY A 24 9.26 13.29 -9.36
C GLY A 24 10.40 12.46 -8.77
N ALA A 25 10.13 11.67 -7.73
CA ALA A 25 11.13 10.74 -7.18
C ALA A 25 11.51 9.66 -8.20
N GLY A 26 10.54 9.07 -8.89
CA GLY A 26 10.82 8.06 -9.92
C GLY A 26 11.73 8.57 -11.04
N ILE A 27 11.48 9.77 -11.55
CA ILE A 27 12.33 10.41 -12.58
C ILE A 27 13.70 10.78 -12.01
N PHE A 28 13.76 11.28 -10.77
CA PHE A 28 15.02 11.70 -10.16
C PHE A 28 15.95 10.52 -9.85
N TYR A 29 15.39 9.40 -9.39
CA TYR A 29 16.16 8.19 -9.06
C TYR A 29 16.32 7.21 -10.22
N ASP A 30 15.67 7.49 -11.36
CA ASP A 30 15.50 6.59 -12.51
C ASP A 30 14.98 5.19 -12.11
N ASP A 31 14.29 5.13 -10.97
CA ASP A 31 13.82 3.91 -10.32
C ASP A 31 12.66 4.23 -9.35
N PHE A 32 11.45 3.81 -9.72
CA PHE A 32 10.24 4.02 -8.93
C PHE A 32 10.17 3.19 -7.65
N TYR A 33 11.01 2.16 -7.51
CA TYR A 33 11.03 1.30 -6.33
C TYR A 33 11.86 1.87 -5.18
N LYS A 34 12.82 2.76 -5.48
CA LYS A 34 13.67 3.39 -4.46
C LYS A 34 12.94 4.35 -3.53
N PHE A 35 11.81 4.89 -3.99
CA PHE A 35 10.96 5.74 -3.16
C PHE A 35 9.68 5.01 -2.81
N PRO A 36 9.56 4.45 -1.59
CA PRO A 36 8.37 3.72 -1.18
C PRO A 36 7.10 4.54 -1.35
N ILE A 37 6.13 3.98 -2.07
CA ILE A 37 4.84 4.63 -2.33
C ILE A 37 4.10 5.01 -1.03
N LEU A 38 4.31 4.25 0.04
CA LEU A 38 3.77 4.55 1.37
C LEU A 38 4.30 5.87 1.94
N ILE A 39 5.57 6.20 1.70
CA ILE A 39 6.16 7.46 2.18
C ILE A 39 5.53 8.64 1.42
N ALA A 40 5.36 8.51 0.10
CA ALA A 40 4.65 9.51 -0.71
C ALA A 40 3.21 9.73 -0.20
N ALA A 41 2.49 8.64 0.06
CA ALA A 41 1.11 8.66 0.55
C ALA A 41 1.02 9.29 1.95
N LEU A 42 1.96 9.00 2.85
CA LEU A 42 2.02 9.61 4.19
C LEU A 42 2.23 11.12 4.13
N ILE A 43 3.16 11.59 3.30
CA ILE A 43 3.40 13.04 3.13
C ILE A 43 2.14 13.71 2.59
N ALA A 44 1.48 13.11 1.60
CA ALA A 44 0.22 13.60 1.08
C ALA A 44 -0.89 13.63 2.14
N LEU A 45 -0.97 12.61 3.00
CA LEU A 45 -1.93 12.55 4.10
C LEU A 45 -1.70 13.64 5.14
N ILE A 46 -0.43 13.91 5.50
CA ILE A 46 -0.07 15.03 6.38
C ILE A 46 -0.48 16.36 5.74
N PHE A 47 -0.22 16.53 4.44
CA PHE A 47 -0.65 17.70 3.69
C PHE A 47 -2.18 17.87 3.69
N ALA A 48 -2.92 16.77 3.55
CA ALA A 48 -4.37 16.74 3.64
C ALA A 48 -4.85 17.16 5.04
N ALA A 49 -4.19 16.67 6.09
CA ALA A 49 -4.51 17.00 7.47
C ALA A 49 -4.32 18.49 7.76
N ILE A 50 -3.24 19.10 7.27
CA ILE A 50 -2.93 20.53 7.44
C ILE A 50 -3.89 21.41 6.62
N THR A 51 -4.24 20.99 5.41
CA THR A 51 -5.14 21.76 4.52
C THR A 51 -6.60 21.69 4.98
N THR A 52 -6.97 20.68 5.76
CA THR A 52 -8.32 20.50 6.28
C THR A 52 -8.66 21.60 7.29
N LYS A 53 -9.72 22.37 6.99
CA LYS A 53 -10.28 23.34 7.94
C LYS A 53 -11.06 22.61 9.02
N GLY A 54 -10.71 22.81 10.29
CA GLY A 54 -11.38 22.20 11.44
C GLY A 54 -10.46 22.05 12.64
N SER A 55 -10.96 21.44 13.72
CA SER A 55 -10.12 21.04 14.84
C SER A 55 -9.32 19.78 14.50
N ILE A 56 -8.20 19.54 15.20
CA ILE A 56 -7.38 18.33 15.00
C ILE A 56 -8.23 17.06 15.18
N ASN A 57 -9.13 17.03 16.17
CA ASN A 57 -10.03 15.90 16.39
C ASN A 57 -10.92 15.62 15.18
N GLN A 58 -11.50 16.66 14.57
CA GLN A 58 -12.33 16.50 13.37
C GLN A 58 -11.52 16.02 12.17
N THR A 59 -10.28 16.49 12.02
CA THR A 59 -9.38 16.03 10.95
C THR A 59 -9.02 14.57 11.13
N VAL A 60 -8.67 14.15 12.35
CA VAL A 60 -8.36 12.75 12.66
C VAL A 60 -9.57 11.86 12.43
N GLU A 61 -10.75 12.28 12.87
CA GLU A 61 -12.00 11.55 12.66
C GLU A 61 -12.29 11.36 11.16
N ARG A 62 -12.17 12.41 10.34
CA ARG A 62 -12.35 12.33 8.89
C ARG A 62 -11.37 11.36 8.23
N ILE A 63 -10.09 11.41 8.61
CA ILE A 63 -9.07 10.50 8.10
C ILE A 63 -9.38 9.06 8.52
N ALA A 64 -9.75 8.85 9.78
CA ALA A 64 -10.09 7.54 10.31
C ALA A 64 -11.34 6.94 9.63
N THR A 65 -12.37 7.75 9.37
CA THR A 65 -13.55 7.31 8.61
C THR A 65 -13.19 6.91 7.19
N GLY A 66 -12.29 7.64 6.52
CA GLY A 66 -11.81 7.27 5.17
C GLY A 66 -10.97 5.99 5.17
N ALA A 67 -10.07 5.83 6.14
CA ALA A 67 -9.24 4.64 6.29
C ALA A 67 -10.05 3.41 6.69
N GLY A 68 -11.13 3.59 7.46
CA GLY A 68 -12.04 2.54 7.90
C GLY A 68 -13.03 2.05 6.84
N ASN A 69 -12.83 2.40 5.56
CA ASN A 69 -13.65 1.87 4.48
C ASN A 69 -13.63 0.32 4.50
N PRO A 70 -14.79 -0.37 4.46
CA PRO A 70 -14.85 -1.83 4.54
C PRO A 70 -13.96 -2.56 3.54
N ASP A 71 -13.88 -2.08 2.29
CA ASP A 71 -13.07 -2.71 1.24
C ASP A 71 -11.57 -2.62 1.58
N ILE A 72 -11.14 -1.45 2.07
CA ILE A 72 -9.75 -1.24 2.51
C ILE A 72 -9.45 -2.08 3.76
N MET A 73 -10.36 -2.11 4.73
CA MET A 73 -10.19 -2.90 5.94
C MET A 73 -10.07 -4.40 5.64
N ILE A 74 -10.89 -4.93 4.73
CA ILE A 74 -10.81 -6.31 4.27
C ILE A 74 -9.43 -6.60 3.64
N MET A 75 -8.93 -5.71 2.77
CA MET A 75 -7.59 -5.86 2.19
C MET A 75 -6.49 -5.89 3.27
N VAL A 76 -6.58 -5.01 4.27
CA VAL A 76 -5.63 -4.98 5.41
C VAL A 76 -5.67 -6.28 6.18
N PHE A 77 -6.86 -6.80 6.51
CA PHE A 77 -6.98 -8.09 7.20
C PHE A 77 -6.38 -9.24 6.41
N ILE A 78 -6.68 -9.32 5.10
CA ILE A 78 -6.12 -10.36 4.22
C ILE A 78 -4.59 -10.30 4.23
N PHE A 79 -3.99 -9.12 4.05
CA PHE A 79 -2.54 -8.98 4.05
C PHE A 79 -1.89 -9.28 5.41
N LEU A 80 -2.52 -8.86 6.51
CA LEU A 80 -2.01 -9.11 7.86
C LEU A 80 -2.02 -10.61 8.18
N LEU A 81 -3.13 -11.28 7.90
CA LEU A 81 -3.29 -12.73 8.06
C LEU A 81 -2.30 -13.49 7.16
N ALA A 82 -2.17 -13.11 5.89
CA ALA A 82 -1.23 -13.74 4.94
C ALA A 82 0.23 -13.57 5.37
N GLY A 83 0.63 -12.37 5.82
CA GLY A 83 1.98 -12.12 6.31
C GLY A 83 2.32 -12.93 7.55
N THR A 84 1.39 -13.00 8.50
CA THR A 84 1.56 -13.79 9.74
C THR A 84 1.61 -15.28 9.43
N PHE A 85 0.76 -15.75 8.52
CA PHE A 85 0.77 -17.12 8.02
C PHE A 85 2.08 -17.47 7.33
N SER A 86 2.60 -16.60 6.46
CA SER A 86 3.88 -16.78 5.77
C SER A 86 5.02 -16.96 6.78
N GLY A 87 5.14 -16.07 7.77
CA GLY A 87 6.18 -16.18 8.80
C GLY A 87 6.03 -17.45 9.66
N THR A 88 4.80 -17.88 9.95
CA THR A 88 4.56 -19.12 10.70
C THR A 88 4.92 -20.35 9.87
N ALA A 89 4.54 -20.37 8.58
CA ALA A 89 4.85 -21.44 7.64
C ALA A 89 6.36 -21.60 7.43
N GLU A 90 7.09 -20.48 7.41
CA GLU A 90 8.56 -20.48 7.38
C GLU A 90 9.14 -21.08 8.66
N ALA A 91 8.67 -20.65 9.83
CA ALA A 91 9.18 -21.11 11.13
C ALA A 91 8.98 -22.62 11.37
N ILE A 92 7.93 -23.23 10.82
CA ILE A 92 7.69 -24.68 10.91
C ILE A 92 8.40 -25.47 9.79
N GLY A 93 9.13 -24.82 8.89
CA GLY A 93 9.81 -25.45 7.75
C GLY A 93 8.87 -25.91 6.63
N ALA A 94 7.60 -25.48 6.64
CA ALA A 94 6.63 -25.85 5.62
C ALA A 94 6.97 -25.23 4.26
N ILE A 95 7.57 -24.04 4.25
CA ILE A 95 8.05 -23.41 3.01
C ILE A 95 9.16 -24.28 2.38
N ASP A 96 10.18 -24.65 3.15
CA ASP A 96 11.29 -25.48 2.66
C ASP A 96 10.81 -26.86 2.18
N ALA A 97 9.91 -27.50 2.91
CA ALA A 97 9.34 -28.78 2.52
C ALA A 97 8.57 -28.68 1.19
N THR A 98 7.81 -27.59 1.00
CA THR A 98 7.06 -27.33 -0.22
C THR A 98 7.99 -27.03 -1.40
N VAL A 99 9.04 -26.23 -1.20
CA VAL A 99 10.05 -25.94 -2.24
C VAL A 99 10.77 -27.22 -2.67
N ASN A 100 11.20 -28.04 -1.71
CA ASN A 100 11.88 -29.31 -2.02
C ASN A 100 10.95 -30.31 -2.71
N ALA A 101 9.67 -30.39 -2.30
CA ALA A 101 8.67 -31.19 -3.00
C ALA A 101 8.48 -30.69 -4.44
N ALA A 102 8.35 -29.37 -4.64
CA ALA A 102 8.23 -28.77 -5.96
C ALA A 102 9.42 -29.11 -6.86
N LEU A 103 10.66 -28.99 -6.37
CA LEU A 103 11.87 -29.37 -7.12
C LEU A 103 11.95 -30.86 -7.44
N THR A 104 11.35 -31.71 -6.60
CA THR A 104 11.31 -33.17 -6.83
C THR A 104 10.30 -33.54 -7.92
N PHE A 105 9.16 -32.86 -7.98
CA PHE A 105 8.11 -33.15 -8.95
C PHE A 105 8.21 -32.33 -10.25
N LEU A 106 8.91 -31.19 -10.24
CA LEU A 106 9.07 -30.32 -11.42
C LEU A 106 10.36 -30.61 -12.21
N PRO A 107 10.26 -30.83 -13.53
CA PRO A 107 11.42 -30.87 -14.42
C PRO A 107 12.25 -29.57 -14.38
N PRO A 108 13.59 -29.64 -14.39
CA PRO A 108 14.46 -28.45 -14.35
C PRO A 108 14.20 -27.42 -15.46
N SER A 109 13.73 -27.87 -16.62
CA SER A 109 13.38 -26.99 -17.76
C SER A 109 12.19 -26.07 -17.48
N LEU A 110 11.28 -26.45 -16.57
CA LEU A 110 10.13 -25.62 -16.19
C LEU A 110 10.48 -24.60 -15.10
N LEU A 111 11.51 -24.87 -14.29
CA LEU A 111 11.98 -23.94 -13.27
C LEU A 111 12.55 -22.66 -13.89
N MET A 112 13.30 -22.79 -14.99
CA MET A 112 13.86 -21.65 -15.71
C MET A 112 12.77 -20.74 -16.30
N SER A 113 11.64 -21.32 -16.75
CA SER A 113 10.49 -20.54 -17.24
C SER A 113 9.72 -19.82 -16.14
N GLY A 114 9.75 -20.30 -14.89
CA GLY A 114 9.06 -19.68 -13.75
C GLY A 114 9.87 -18.59 -13.04
N LEU A 115 11.20 -18.59 -13.19
CA LEU A 115 12.11 -17.64 -12.51
C LEU A 115 12.42 -16.37 -13.33
N PHE A 116 12.27 -16.45 -14.66
CA PHE A 116 12.68 -15.40 -15.61
C PHE A 116 11.53 -14.82 -16.43
N VAL A 117 10.28 -15.16 -16.10
CA VAL A 117 9.06 -14.49 -16.61
C VAL A 117 8.61 -13.43 -15.62
#